data_AF-A0A2Z7AI71-F1
#
_entry.id   AF-A0A2Z7AI71-F1
#
_cell.length_a   1.000
_cell.length_b   1.000
_cell.length_c   1.000
_cell.angle_alpha   90.00
_cell.angle_beta   90.00
_cell.angle_gamma   90.00
#
_symmetry.space_group_name_H-M   'P 1'
#
loop_
_entity.id
_entity.type
_entity.pdbx_description
1 polymer ?
#
loop_
_entity_poly.entity_id
_entity_poly.type
_entity_poly.pdbx_seq_one_letter_code
_entity_poly.pdbx_strand_id
1 'polypeptide(L)'
;MPKIHKKILDERQRNKVFKNRSEGLLKKLSELSILCGIDVAMVIHKRDEDNATLWPSPEMYRDKMQKFLNFSSIAREKKMVTHENYLDQRVLDESSILFKEQMRYWKLNWLLMI
;
A
#
# COMPACT_ATOMS: atom_id res chain seq x y z
N MET A 1 2.48 -14.76 -15.75
CA MET A 1 3.64 -13.85 -15.87
C MET A 1 3.43 -12.65 -14.96
N PRO A 2 4.36 -12.33 -14.05
CA PRO A 2 4.26 -11.14 -13.21
C PRO A 2 4.25 -9.89 -14.09
N LYS A 3 3.29 -8.99 -13.87
CA LYS A 3 3.26 -7.70 -14.55
C LYS A 3 4.42 -6.86 -14.03
N ILE A 4 5.48 -6.74 -14.82
CA ILE A 4 6.62 -5.90 -14.46
C ILE A 4 6.13 -4.45 -14.34
N HIS A 5 6.29 -3.86 -13.16
CA HIS A 5 5.95 -2.46 -12.89
C HIS A 5 7.02 -1.57 -13.54
N LYS A 6 6.92 -1.36 -14.85
CA LYS A 6 7.82 -0.47 -15.60
C LYS A 6 7.23 0.94 -15.67
N LYS A 7 8.10 1.95 -15.64
CA LYS A 7 7.74 3.33 -15.93
C LYS A 7 7.17 3.43 -17.34
N ILE A 8 6.02 4.10 -17.48
CA ILE A 8 5.46 4.46 -18.78
C ILE A 8 6.28 5.63 -19.34
N LEU A 9 6.98 5.40 -20.45
CA LEU A 9 7.85 6.40 -21.08
C LEU A 9 7.05 7.45 -21.83
N ASP A 10 6.03 7.03 -22.59
CA ASP A 10 5.12 7.95 -23.29
C ASP A 10 4.37 8.84 -22.29
N GLU A 11 4.55 10.14 -22.42
CA GLU A 11 4.00 11.12 -21.50
C GLU A 11 2.47 11.20 -21.56
N ARG A 12 1.88 11.14 -22.76
CA ARG A 12 0.41 11.21 -22.92
C ARG A 12 -0.24 9.99 -22.29
N GLN A 13 0.30 8.80 -22.54
CA GLN A 13 -0.14 7.55 -21.93
C GLN A 13 0.07 7.58 -20.42
N ARG A 14 1.22 8.06 -19.93
CA ARG A 14 1.51 8.20 -18.50
C ARG A 14 0.49 9.11 -17.81
N ASN A 15 0.19 10.27 -18.39
CA ASN A 15 -0.77 11.23 -17.86
C ASN A 15 -2.20 10.66 -17.83
N LYS A 16 -2.62 9.96 -18.90
CA LYS A 16 -3.92 9.29 -18.96
C LYS A 16 -4.03 8.19 -17.90
N VAL A 17 -3.00 7.36 -17.77
CA VAL A 17 -2.98 6.29 -16.75
C VAL A 17 -2.96 6.88 -15.35
N PHE A 18 -2.16 7.92 -15.09
CA PHE A 18 -2.12 8.61 -13.80
C PHE A 18 -3.51 9.09 -13.40
N LYS A 19 -4.20 9.86 -14.26
CA LYS A 19 -5.55 10.37 -14.01
C LYS A 19 -6.53 9.24 -13.67
N ASN A 20 -6.62 8.22 -14.53
CA ASN A 20 -7.57 7.12 -14.33
C ASN A 20 -7.26 6.32 -13.04
N ARG A 21 -5.98 6.12 -12.71
CA ARG A 21 -5.55 5.39 -11.51
C ARG A 21 -5.78 6.20 -10.24
N SER A 22 -5.51 7.51 -10.26
CA SER A 22 -5.76 8.39 -9.11
C SER A 22 -7.26 8.49 -8.83
N GLU A 23 -8.09 8.68 -9.85
CA GLU A 23 -9.55 8.70 -9.69
C GLU A 23 -10.08 7.38 -9.13
N GLY A 24 -9.62 6.24 -9.66
CA GLY A 24 -9.98 4.93 -9.15
C GLY A 24 -9.53 4.68 -7.72
N LEU A 25 -8.34 5.15 -7.33
CA LEU A 25 -7.82 5.04 -5.97
C LEU A 25 -8.66 5.88 -4.99
N LEU A 26 -8.98 7.12 -5.36
CA LEU A 26 -9.82 8.01 -4.57
C LEU A 26 -11.23 7.44 -4.34
N LYS A 27 -11.82 6.83 -5.38
CA LYS A 27 -13.11 6.13 -5.24
C LYS A 27 -13.03 5.00 -4.22
N LYS A 28 -12.00 4.16 -4.29
CA LYS A 28 -11.81 3.07 -3.31
C LYS A 28 -11.59 3.58 -1.89
N LEU A 29 -10.86 4.68 -1.72
CA LEU A 29 -10.70 5.30 -0.39
C LEU A 29 -12.01 5.85 0.16
N SER A 30 -12.84 6.44 -0.70
CA SER A 30 -14.19 6.87 -0.31
C SER A 30 -15.04 5.70 0.14
N GLU A 31 -15.05 4.60 -0.64
CA GLU A 31 -15.77 3.37 -0.27
C GLU A 31 -15.26 2.79 1.05
N LEU A 32 -13.94 2.72 1.24
CA LEU A 32 -13.31 2.25 2.46
C LEU A 32 -13.70 3.10 3.68
N SER A 33 -13.67 4.42 3.54
CA SER A 33 -14.05 5.36 4.61
C SER A 33 -15.50 5.16 5.02
N ILE A 34 -16.41 5.00 4.04
CA ILE A 34 -17.84 4.80 4.28
C ILE A 34 -18.10 3.42 4.91
N LEU A 35 -17.58 2.35 4.31
CA LEU A 35 -17.88 0.97 4.74
C LEU A 35 -17.29 0.63 6.11
N CYS A 36 -16.12 1.18 6.44
CA CYS A 36 -15.45 0.89 7.70
C CYS A 36 -15.66 1.98 8.76
N GLY A 37 -16.30 3.11 8.43
CA GLY A 37 -16.50 4.22 9.36
C GLY A 37 -15.20 4.84 9.86
N ILE A 38 -14.16 4.91 9.00
CA ILE A 38 -12.83 5.41 9.36
C ILE A 38 -12.50 6.75 8.70
N ASP A 39 -11.70 7.55 9.39
CA ASP A 39 -11.12 8.77 8.82
C ASP A 39 -9.98 8.43 7.85
N VAL A 40 -10.15 8.86 6.60
CA VAL A 40 -9.16 8.66 5.53
C VAL A 40 -8.82 9.99 4.87
N ALA A 41 -7.54 10.23 4.63
CA ALA A 41 -7.02 11.34 3.83
C ALA A 41 -5.92 10.83 2.90
N MET A 42 -5.76 11.45 1.72
CA MET A 42 -4.71 11.08 0.77
C MET A 42 -4.07 12.31 0.15
N VAL A 43 -2.75 12.22 -0.04
CA VAL A 43 -1.93 13.16 -0.81
C VAL A 43 -1.31 12.42 -1.98
N ILE A 44 -1.40 12.99 -3.19
CA ILE A 44 -0.80 12.43 -4.40
C ILE A 44 0.07 13.49 -5.06
N HIS A 45 1.35 13.16 -5.26
CA HIS A 45 2.29 14.01 -6.01
C HIS A 45 2.45 13.49 -7.43
N LYS A 46 2.42 14.39 -8.41
CA LYS A 46 2.79 14.10 -9.79
C LYS A 46 4.20 14.65 -10.03
N ARG A 47 5.08 13.87 -10.66
CA ARG A 47 6.52 14.20 -10.80
C ARG A 47 6.82 15.52 -11.51
N ASP A 48 5.88 15.99 -12.33
CA ASP A 48 6.06 17.13 -13.23
C ASP A 48 5.14 18.32 -12.84
N GLU A 49 4.53 18.27 -11.66
CA GLU A 49 3.65 19.31 -11.14
C GLU A 49 4.03 19.66 -9.69
N ASP A 50 4.12 20.96 -9.39
CA ASP A 50 4.49 21.45 -8.06
C ASP A 50 3.36 21.32 -7.02
N ASN A 51 2.14 21.02 -7.47
CA ASN A 51 0.99 20.85 -6.60
C ASN A 51 0.66 19.37 -6.36
N ALA A 52 0.29 19.07 -5.12
CA ALA A 52 -0.22 17.76 -4.75
C ALA A 52 -1.75 17.76 -4.77
N THR A 53 -2.35 16.66 -5.20
CA THR A 53 -3.78 16.44 -5.01
C THR A 53 -4.04 16.10 -3.55
N LEU A 54 -4.79 16.96 -2.87
CA LEU A 54 -5.23 16.76 -1.49
C LEU A 54 -6.71 16.34 -1.47
N TRP A 55 -6.99 15.18 -0.89
CA TRP A 55 -8.35 14.62 -0.79
C TRP A 55 -8.71 14.35 0.67
N PRO A 56 -9.97 14.56 1.11
CA PRO A 56 -11.20 14.84 0.33
C PRO A 56 -11.31 16.24 -0.27
N SER A 57 -10.95 17.24 0.52
CA SER A 57 -10.71 18.62 0.11
C SER A 57 -9.44 19.10 0.81
N PRO A 58 -8.79 20.18 0.36
CA PRO A 58 -7.61 20.70 1.05
C PRO A 58 -7.83 21.02 2.53
N GLU A 59 -9.03 21.47 2.91
CA GLU A 59 -9.42 21.76 4.30
C GLU A 59 -9.58 20.47 5.11
N MET A 60 -10.41 19.53 4.64
CA MET A 60 -10.64 18.27 5.33
C MET A 60 -9.36 17.42 5.43
N TYR A 61 -8.50 17.47 4.41
CA TYR A 61 -7.19 16.85 4.44
C TYR A 61 -6.34 17.42 5.57
N ARG A 62 -6.28 18.76 5.70
CA ARG A 62 -5.51 19.43 6.75
C ARG A 62 -6.03 19.07 8.14
N ASP A 63 -7.34 19.06 8.35
CA ASP A 63 -7.94 18.68 9.64
C ASP A 63 -7.58 17.25 10.03
N LYS A 64 -7.72 16.30 9.10
CA LYS A 64 -7.36 14.89 9.31
C LYS A 64 -5.85 14.73 9.55
N MET A 65 -5.02 15.47 8.82
CA MET A 65 -3.56 15.44 8.98
C MET A 65 -3.14 16.03 10.33
N GLN A 66 -3.76 17.13 10.79
CA GLN A 66 -3.51 17.67 12.12
C GLN A 66 -3.89 16.68 13.23
N LYS A 67 -5.06 16.05 13.13
CA LYS A 67 -5.46 14.96 14.04
C LYS A 67 -4.43 13.83 14.05
N PHE A 68 -3.92 13.44 12.88
CA PHE A 68 -2.86 12.43 12.76
C PHE A 68 -1.54 12.87 13.42
N LEU A 69 -1.13 14.12 13.21
CA LEU A 69 0.11 14.67 13.77
C LEU A 69 0.05 14.88 15.29
N ASN A 70 -1.15 15.03 15.86
CA ASN A 70 -1.35 15.13 17.30
C ASN A 70 -1.10 13.81 18.05
N PHE A 71 -1.04 12.67 17.35
CA PHE A 71 -0.58 11.41 17.96
C PHE A 71 0.94 11.42 18.17
N SER A 72 1.40 10.77 19.24
CA SER A 72 2.84 10.57 19.48
C SER A 72 3.54 9.86 18.32
N SER A 73 4.84 10.11 18.12
CA SER A 73 5.64 9.44 17.10
C SER A 73 5.54 7.92 17.19
N ILE A 74 5.67 7.37 18.40
CA ILE A 74 5.56 5.93 18.67
C ILE A 74 4.19 5.38 18.21
N ALA A 75 3.10 6.08 18.53
CA ALA A 75 1.76 5.64 18.12
C ALA A 75 1.58 5.67 16.60
N ARG A 76 2.14 6.68 15.93
CA ARG A 76 2.09 6.81 14.47
C ARG A 76 2.92 5.74 13.77
N GLU A 77 4.15 5.51 14.22
CA GLU A 77 5.08 4.56 13.60
C GLU A 77 4.61 3.11 13.76
N LYS A 78 3.97 2.77 14.88
CA LYS A 78 3.50 1.41 15.18
C LYS A 78 2.63 0.78 14.08
N LYS A 79 1.87 1.58 13.33
CA LYS A 79 0.98 1.12 12.26
C LYS A 79 1.29 1.73 10.89
N MET A 80 2.42 2.43 10.77
CA MET A 80 2.84 3.01 9.50
C MET A 80 3.38 1.91 8.59
N VAL A 81 2.92 1.89 7.34
CA VAL A 81 3.36 0.91 6.34
C VAL A 81 3.76 1.65 5.08
N THR A 82 4.94 1.34 4.56
CA THR A 82 5.40 1.76 3.23
C THR A 82 5.12 0.67 2.21
N HIS A 83 5.05 1.04 0.93
CA HIS A 83 4.87 0.06 -0.15
C HIS A 83 6.03 -0.95 -0.20
N GLU A 84 7.26 -0.49 0.02
CA GLU A 84 8.46 -1.34 0.07
C GLU A 84 8.37 -2.36 1.21
N ASN A 85 8.14 -1.88 2.45
CA ASN A 85 8.03 -2.76 3.61
C ASN A 85 6.86 -3.76 3.46
N TYR A 86 5.75 -3.34 2.85
CA TYR A 86 4.63 -4.23 2.57
C TYR A 86 5.02 -5.34 1.60
N LEU A 87 5.70 -5.01 0.49
CA LEU A 87 6.14 -6.01 -0.48
C LEU A 87 7.17 -6.97 0.12
N ASP A 88 8.15 -6.45 0.85
CA ASP A 88 9.16 -7.27 1.53
C ASP A 88 8.49 -8.23 2.52
N GLN A 89 7.54 -7.74 3.31
CA GLN A 89 6.78 -8.58 4.23
C GLN A 89 6.01 -9.68 3.50
N ARG A 90 5.40 -9.40 2.34
CA ARG A 90 4.70 -10.44 1.56
C ARG A 90 5.63 -11.51 1.04
N VAL A 91 6.81 -11.13 0.56
CA VAL A 91 7.84 -12.09 0.12
C VAL A 91 8.31 -12.96 1.28
N LEU A 92 8.52 -12.37 2.46
CA LEU A 92 8.90 -13.09 3.67
C LEU A 92 7.80 -14.05 4.13
N ASP A 93 6.55 -13.60 4.15
CA ASP A 93 5.39 -14.41 4.53
C ASP A 93 5.29 -15.65 3.61
N GLU A 94 5.36 -15.46 2.29
CA GLU A 94 5.34 -16.55 1.30
C GLU A 94 6.54 -17.50 1.47
N SER A 95 7.75 -16.97 1.68
CA SER A 95 8.95 -17.78 1.92
C SER A 95 8.81 -18.64 3.18
N SER A 96 8.19 -18.10 4.23
CA SER A 96 7.97 -18.82 5.48
C SER A 96 6.97 -19.97 5.33
N ILE A 97 5.96 -19.80 4.47
CA ILE A 97 4.98 -20.85 4.14
C ILE A 97 5.70 -22.00 3.43
N LEU A 98 6.50 -21.69 2.41
CA LEU A 98 7.29 -22.69 1.67
C LEU A 98 8.26 -23.44 2.59
N PHE A 99 8.95 -22.73 3.48
CA PHE A 99 9.87 -23.36 4.44
C PHE A 99 9.15 -24.33 5.39
N LYS A 100 7.95 -23.98 5.86
CA LYS A 100 7.11 -24.86 6.70
C LYS A 100 6.67 -26.11 5.96
N GLU A 101 6.26 -25.99 4.70
CA GLU A 101 5.88 -27.13 3.87
C GLU A 101 7.05 -28.07 3.62
N GLN A 102 8.22 -27.50 3.30
CA GLN A 102 9.44 -28.27 3.12
C GLN A 102 9.80 -29.00 4.42
N MET A 103 9.84 -28.31 5.56
CA MET A 103 10.05 -28.92 6.88
C MET A 103 9.06 -30.06 7.18
N ARG A 104 7.79 -29.91 6.80
CA ARG A 104 6.78 -30.96 6.97
C ARG A 104 7.10 -32.18 6.11
N TYR A 105 7.52 -31.97 4.87
CA TYR A 105 7.97 -33.04 3.97
C TYR A 105 9.20 -33.77 4.53
N TRP A 106 10.24 -33.05 4.97
CA TRP A 106 11.44 -33.64 5.57
C TRP A 106 11.11 -34.46 6.82
N LYS A 107 10.22 -33.97 7.69
CA LYS A 107 9.75 -34.73 8.87
C LYS A 107 9.02 -36.01 8.50
N LEU A 108 8.11 -35.95 7.54
CA LEU A 108 7.35 -37.12 7.08
C LEU A 108 8.30 -38.17 6.45
N ASN A 109 9.23 -37.73 5.61
CA ASN A 109 10.17 -38.63 4.97
C ASN A 109 11.16 -39.25 5.98
N TRP A 110 11.61 -38.47 6.97
CA TRP A 110 12.44 -38.98 8.06
C TRP A 110 11.71 -40.03 8.91
N LEU A 111 10.43 -39.82 9.22
CA LEU A 111 9.60 -40.80 9.94
C LEU A 111 9.36 -42.09 9.14
N LEU A 112 9.40 -42.05 7.81
CA LEU A 112 9.27 -43.22 6.95
C LEU A 112 10.58 -44.00 6.78
N MET A 113 11.71 -43.40 7.17
CA MET A 113 13.06 -43.99 7.07
C MET A 113 13.58 -44.59 8.38
N ILE A 114 12.77 -44.56 9.45
CA ILE A 114 13.02 -45.19 10.76
C ILE A 114 12.01 -46.32 10.93
#